data_AF-A0AAD1NI39-F1
#
_entry.id   AF-A0AAD1NI39-F1
#
_cell.length_a   1.000
_cell.length_b   1.000
_cell.length_c   1.000
_cell.angle_alpha   90.00
_cell.angle_beta   90.00
_cell.angle_gamma   90.00
#
_symmetry.space_group_name_H-M   'P 1'
#
loop_
_entity.id
_entity.type
_entity.pdbx_description
1 polymer ?
#
loop_
_entity_poly.entity_id
_entity_poly.type
_entity_poly.pdbx_seq_one_letter_code
_entity_poly.pdbx_strand_id
1 'polypeptide(L)' 'MSRKGNCHDNSVMENFFGLLKQEIYYGHIFSSFEELEQVIVIWIRYYNTKRIKQKLNWMSPIQFRLNYQNN' A
#
# COMPACT_ATOMS: atom_id res chain seq x y z
N MET A 1 -19.34 -11.78 -13.34
CA MET A 1 -18.30 -12.83 -13.17
C MET A 1 -17.00 -12.29 -13.73
N SER A 2 -16.00 -12.16 -12.86
CA SER A 2 -14.72 -11.49 -13.13
C SER A 2 -13.97 -12.16 -14.29
N ARG A 3 -13.30 -11.36 -15.14
CA ARG A 3 -12.36 -11.87 -16.14
C ARG A 3 -11.32 -12.78 -15.45
N LYS A 4 -10.82 -13.79 -16.18
CA LYS A 4 -9.76 -14.68 -15.71
C LYS A 4 -8.61 -13.82 -15.15
N GLY A 5 -8.37 -13.90 -13.84
CA GLY A 5 -7.41 -13.04 -13.15
C GLY A 5 -6.00 -13.24 -13.68
N ASN A 6 -5.29 -12.15 -13.94
CA ASN A 6 -3.86 -12.17 -14.21
C ASN A 6 -3.11 -12.29 -12.87
N CYS A 7 -2.20 -13.26 -12.76
CA CYS A 7 -1.43 -13.51 -11.54
C CYS A 7 -0.56 -12.30 -11.13
N HIS A 8 -0.15 -11.49 -12.10
CA HIS A 8 0.63 -10.27 -11.85
C HIS A 8 -0.16 -9.23 -11.07
N ASP A 9 -1.43 -8.99 -11.43
CA ASP A 9 -2.27 -8.02 -10.73
C ASP A 9 -2.63 -8.52 -9.32
N ASN A 10 -2.93 -9.82 -9.21
CA ASN A 10 -3.28 -10.44 -7.94
C ASN A 10 -2.11 -10.41 -6.94
N SER A 11 -0.90 -10.79 -7.37
CA SER A 11 0.27 -10.85 -6.47
C SER A 11 0.69 -9.49 -5.90
N VAL A 12 0.58 -8.42 -6.68
CA VAL A 12 0.91 -7.05 -6.22
C VAL A 12 -0.09 -6.58 -5.17
N MET A 13 -1.39 -6.81 -5.40
CA MET A 13 -2.42 -6.42 -4.45
C MET A 13 -2.40 -7.29 -3.18
N GLU A 14 -2.13 -8.58 -3.30
CA GLU A 14 -1.94 -9.47 -2.14
C GLU A 14 -0.79 -9.00 -1.25
N ASN A 15 0.34 -8.61 -1.83
CA ASN A 15 1.45 -8.05 -1.06
C ASN A 15 1.06 -6.74 -0.36
N PHE A 16 0.36 -5.85 -1.06
CA PHE A 16 -0.11 -4.58 -0.49
C PHE A 16 -1.01 -4.80 0.73
N PHE A 17 -2.02 -5.66 0.60
CA PHE A 17 -2.94 -5.95 1.71
C PHE A 17 -2.28 -6.77 2.82
N GLY A 18 -1.29 -7.61 2.50
CA GLY A 18 -0.46 -8.30 3.49
C GLY A 18 0.27 -7.33 4.40
N LEU A 19 0.95 -6.34 3.81
CA LEU A 19 1.67 -5.29 4.55
C LEU A 19 0.72 -4.42 5.37
N LEU A 20 -0.41 -4.01 4.78
CA LEU A 20 -1.42 -3.21 5.50
C LEU A 20 -1.87 -3.95 6.76
N LYS A 21 -2.30 -5.21 6.62
CA LYS A 21 -2.78 -5.97 7.77
C LYS A 21 -1.69 -6.19 8.82
N GLN A 22 -0.47 -6.47 8.38
CA GLN A 22 0.67 -6.67 9.29
C GLN A 22 1.04 -5.41 10.06
N GLU A 23 1.00 -4.24 9.43
CA GLU A 23 1.48 -3.00 10.03
C GLU A 23 0.41 -2.25 10.84
N ILE A 24 -0.87 -2.39 10.51
CA ILE A 24 -1.94 -1.63 11.19
C ILE A 24 -3.06 -2.47 11.79
N TYR A 25 -3.30 -3.69 11.32
CA TYR A 25 -4.49 -4.44 11.72
C TYR A 25 -4.19 -5.51 12.78
N TYR A 26 -3.16 -6.33 12.56
CA TYR A 26 -2.84 -7.41 13.47
C TYR A 26 -2.28 -6.86 14.78
N GLY A 27 -2.88 -7.27 15.91
CA GLY A 27 -2.50 -6.82 17.25
C GLY A 27 -3.14 -5.50 17.69
N HIS A 28 -4.00 -4.90 16.86
CA HIS A 28 -4.73 -3.68 17.17
C HIS A 28 -6.23 -3.95 17.37
N ILE A 29 -6.81 -3.31 18.38
CA ILE A 29 -8.26 -3.31 18.61
C ILE A 29 -8.75 -1.91 18.27
N PHE A 30 -9.69 -1.84 17.32
CA PHE A 30 -10.34 -0.60 16.93
C PHE A 30 -11.70 -0.52 17.61
N SER A 31 -12.02 0.65 18.15
CA SER A 31 -13.25 0.91 18.89
C SER A 31 -14.41 1.25 17.95
N SER A 32 -14.10 1.73 16.75
CA SER A 32 -15.10 2.05 15.73
C SER A 32 -14.58 1.83 14.30
N PHE A 33 -15.51 1.80 13.35
CA PHE A 33 -15.18 1.72 11.93
C PHE A 33 -14.44 2.98 11.47
N GLU A 34 -14.85 4.15 11.93
CA GLU A 34 -14.26 5.44 11.60
C GLU A 34 -12.80 5.53 12.04
N GLU A 35 -12.46 4.97 13.22
CA GLU A 35 -11.09 4.89 13.70
C GLU A 35 -10.22 4.05 12.74
N LEU A 36 -10.71 2.86 12.36
CA LEU A 36 -10.04 1.99 11.41
C LEU A 36 -9.86 2.67 10.04
N GLU A 37 -10.89 3.34 9.53
CA GLU A 37 -10.86 4.07 8.27
C GLU A 37 -9.79 5.16 8.29
N GLN A 38 -9.75 5.98 9.35
CA GLN A 38 -8.76 7.05 9.49
C GLN A 38 -7.34 6.49 9.49
N VAL A 39 -7.10 5.40 10.22
CA VAL A 39 -5.79 4.74 10.28
C VAL A 39 -5.39 4.18 8.92
N ILE A 40 -6.32 3.55 8.19
CA ILE A 40 -6.08 3.07 6.82
C ILE A 40 -5.71 4.24 5.89
N VAL A 41 -6.45 5.36 5.93
CA VAL A 41 -6.17 6.54 5.08
C VAL A 41 -4.78 7.12 5.37
N ILE A 42 -4.42 7.24 6.65
CA ILE A 42 -3.09 7.71 7.06
C ILE A 42 -2.01 6.75 6.57
N TRP A 43 -2.21 5.44 6.74
CA TRP A 43 -1.26 4.43 6.30
C TRP A 43 -1.09 4.42 4.78
N ILE A 44 -2.16 4.56 4.00
CA ILE A 44 -2.09 4.68 2.53
C ILE A 44 -1.30 5.92 2.12
N ARG A 45 -1.52 7.05 2.80
CA ARG A 45 -0.76 8.28 2.54
C ARG A 45 0.73 8.06 2.81
N TYR A 46 1.07 7.45 3.94
CA TYR A 46 2.43 7.07 4.28
C TYR A 46 3.04 6.12 3.23
N TYR A 47 2.33 5.06 2.86
CA TYR A 47 2.77 4.07 1.89
C TYR A 47 3.14 4.72 0.54
N ASN A 48 2.33 5.67 0.06
CA ASN A 48 2.55 6.29 -1.23
C ASN A 48 3.60 7.42 -1.22
N THR A 49 3.68 8.20 -0.14
CA THR A 49 4.50 9.42 -0.09
C THR A 49 5.82 9.28 0.66
N LYS A 50 5.92 8.34 1.59
CA LYS A 50 7.05 8.25 2.54
C LYS A 50 7.71 6.87 2.56
N ARG A 51 6.99 5.79 2.26
CA ARG A 51 7.55 4.44 2.35
C ARG A 51 8.67 4.22 1.33
N ILE A 52 9.88 4.01 1.83
CA ILE A 52 11.04 3.73 0.99
C ILE A 52 11.07 2.26 0.60
N LYS A 53 11.32 2.00 -0.70
CA LYS A 53 11.50 0.64 -1.23
C LYS A 53 12.83 0.54 -1.94
N GLN A 54 13.64 -0.45 -1.56
CA GLN A 54 14.92 -0.74 -2.23
C GLN A 54 14.73 -1.03 -3.73
N LYS A 55 13.67 -1.76 -4.10
CA LYS A 55 13.30 -2.03 -5.50
C LYS A 55 12.94 -0.78 -6.31
N LEU A 56 12.62 0.32 -5.64
CA LEU A 56 12.31 1.62 -6.26
C LEU A 56 13.48 2.59 -6.11
N ASN A 57 14.73 2.10 -6.13
CA ASN A 57 15.94 2.91 -5.94
C ASN A 57 15.88 3.79 -4.68
N TRP A 58 15.38 3.22 -3.57
CA TRP A 58 15.22 3.94 -2.30
C TRP A 58 14.29 5.16 -2.40
N MET A 59 13.32 5.14 -3.32
CA MET A 59 12.28 6.16 -3.43
C MET A 59 10.94 5.67 -2.87
N SER A 60 10.06 6.62 -2.55
CA SER A 60 8.64 6.33 -2.34
C SER A 60 7.93 6.02 -3.67
N PRO A 61 6.76 5.33 -3.65
CA PRO A 61 6.01 5.03 -4.87
C PRO A 61 5.70 6.26 -5.72
N ILE A 62 5.33 7.39 -5.11
CA ILE A 62 5.07 8.64 -5.84
C ILE A 62 6.36 9.21 -6.42
N GLN A 63 7.45 9.26 -5.64
CA GLN A 63 8.74 9.76 -6.14
C GLN A 63 9.25 8.94 -7.33
N PHE A 64 9.15 7.62 -7.25
CA PHE A 64 9.51 6.73 -8.34
C PHE A 64 8.69 7.01 -9.60
N ARG A 65 7.36 7.20 -9.45
CA ARG A 65 6.47 7.53 -10.58
C ARG A 65 6.84 8.87 -11.22
N LEU A 66 7.09 9.90 -10.42
CA LEU A 66 7.46 11.23 -10.93
C LEU A 66 8.81 11.19 -11.64
N ASN A 67 9.79 10.46 -11.11
CA ASN A 67 11.09 10.29 -11.74
C ASN A 67 10.96 9.57 -13.10
N TYR A 68 10.12 8.53 -13.19
CA TYR A 68 9.88 7.83 -14.46
C TYR A 68 9.20 8.70 -15.52
N GLN A 69 8.34 9.65 -15.13
CA GLN A 69 7.66 10.55 -16.07
C GLN A 69 8.54 11.69 -16.59
N ASN A 70 9.61 12.01 -15.86
CA ASN A 70 10.54 13.10 -16.22
C ASN A 70 11.75 12.61 -17.05
N ASN A 71 11.84 11.30 -17.32
CA ASN A 71 12.83 10.68 -18.20
C ASN A 71 12.14 10.19 -19.49
#